data_AF-A0A6G2XIA0-F1
#
_entry.id   AF-A0A6G2XIA0-F1
#
_cell.length_a   1.000
_cell.length_b   1.000
_cell.length_c   1.000
_cell.angle_alpha   90.00
_cell.angle_beta   90.00
_cell.angle_gamma   90.00
#
_symmetry.space_group_name_H-M   'P 1'
#
loop_
_entity.id
_entity.type
_entity.pdbx_description
1 polymer ?
#
loop_
_entity_poly.entity_id
_entity_poly.type
_entity_poly.pdbx_seq_one_letter_code
_entity_poly.pdbx_strand_id
1 'polypeptide(L)'
;MLGDEPLATTVIESRSLVVQWIHGDSEEEMRRYASEVDPDTVAWRQGPVVKSDGNLALIDSATPGDEMTEEDMLVVSLGAGAYRIDSAEVPLAPHYAAKLHHLVPLTG
;
A
#
# COMPACT_ATOMS: atom_id res chain seq x y z
N MET A 1 26.58 -0.53 3.93
CA MET A 1 25.35 -1.16 4.44
C MET A 1 24.30 -0.93 3.38
N LEU A 2 23.70 -1.99 2.83
CA LEU A 2 22.45 -1.91 2.07
C LEU A 2 21.35 -1.93 3.11
N GLY A 3 20.86 -0.76 3.50
CA GLY A 3 19.82 -0.59 4.50
C GLY A 3 19.20 0.77 4.33
N ASP A 4 17.87 0.79 4.35
CA ASP A 4 17.02 1.95 4.62
C ASP A 4 16.72 2.94 3.48
N GLU A 5 16.60 2.47 2.22
CA GLU A 5 15.63 3.14 1.34
C GLU A 5 14.26 2.49 1.59
N PRO A 6 13.21 3.28 1.90
CA PRO A 6 11.86 2.78 2.01
C PRO A 6 11.47 2.05 0.73
N LEU A 7 10.71 0.95 0.87
CA LEU A 7 10.22 0.22 -0.27
C LEU A 7 9.27 1.13 -1.05
N ALA A 8 9.62 1.46 -2.30
CA ALA A 8 8.81 2.33 -3.14
C ALA A 8 7.32 1.97 -3.04
N THR A 9 6.51 2.97 -2.70
CA THR A 9 5.08 2.77 -2.40
C THR A 9 4.23 3.47 -3.45
N THR A 10 3.20 2.78 -3.93
CA THR A 10 2.23 3.34 -4.88
C THR A 10 0.79 2.98 -4.52
N VAL A 11 -0.18 3.75 -5.02
CA VAL A 11 -1.61 3.54 -4.75
C VAL A 11 -2.36 3.28 -6.05
N ILE A 12 -3.26 2.31 -5.99
CA ILE A 12 -4.25 2.00 -7.03
C ILE A 12 -5.62 2.36 -6.44
N GLU A 13 -6.00 3.64 -6.56
CA GLU A 13 -7.19 4.19 -5.93
C GLU A 13 -8.47 3.46 -6.34
N SER A 14 -8.57 3.10 -7.62
CA SER A 14 -9.73 2.37 -8.18
C SER A 14 -9.99 1.01 -7.54
N ARG A 15 -9.00 0.45 -6.83
CA ARG A 15 -9.09 -0.82 -6.10
C ARG A 15 -8.89 -0.67 -4.60
N SER A 16 -8.72 0.56 -4.09
CA SER A 16 -8.38 0.82 -2.69
C SER A 16 -7.18 -0.02 -2.22
N LEU A 17 -6.16 -0.11 -3.08
CA LEU A 17 -4.92 -0.85 -2.81
C LEU A 17 -3.75 0.10 -2.66
N VAL A 18 -2.93 -0.14 -1.65
CA VAL A 18 -1.57 0.38 -1.54
C VAL A 18 -0.63 -0.77 -1.88
N VAL A 19 0.38 -0.48 -2.70
CA VAL A 19 1.35 -1.44 -3.20
C VAL A 19 2.72 -1.00 -2.69
N GLN A 20 3.26 -1.74 -1.75
CA GLN A 20 4.62 -1.57 -1.25
C GLN A 20 5.52 -2.59 -1.95
N TRP A 21 6.52 -2.12 -2.68
CA TRP A 21 7.29 -2.99 -3.57
C TRP A 21 8.23 -3.90 -2.80
N ILE A 22 8.33 -5.18 -3.14
CA ILE A 22 9.35 -6.06 -2.57
C ILE A 22 10.52 -6.19 -3.56
N HIS A 23 10.21 -6.51 -4.82
CA HIS A 23 11.18 -6.47 -5.93
C HIS A 23 10.45 -6.32 -7.26
N GLY A 24 11.07 -5.63 -8.22
CA GLY A 24 10.58 -5.44 -9.58
C GLY A 24 11.52 -4.53 -10.36
N ASP A 25 11.55 -4.70 -11.69
CA ASP A 25 12.50 -3.98 -12.56
C ASP A 25 11.94 -2.65 -13.10
N SER A 26 10.62 -2.42 -12.99
CA SER A 26 9.93 -1.24 -13.53
C SER A 26 8.68 -0.84 -12.72
N GLU A 27 8.50 0.46 -12.50
CA GLU A 27 7.31 1.02 -11.82
C GLU A 27 6.04 0.89 -12.62
N GLU A 28 6.12 1.15 -13.91
CA GLU A 28 4.99 1.03 -14.80
C GLU A 28 4.47 -0.41 -14.82
N GLU A 29 5.38 -1.39 -14.89
CA GLU A 29 5.03 -2.81 -14.86
C GLU A 29 4.51 -3.24 -13.48
N MET A 30 5.12 -2.79 -12.39
CA MET A 30 4.62 -3.07 -11.04
C MET A 30 3.18 -2.58 -10.85
N ARG A 31 2.91 -1.32 -11.22
CA ARG A 31 1.57 -0.72 -11.14
C ARG A 31 0.59 -1.50 -12.01
N ARG A 32 1.00 -1.87 -13.22
CA ARG A 32 0.18 -2.67 -14.12
C ARG A 32 -0.17 -4.02 -13.50
N TYR A 33 0.81 -4.82 -13.08
CA TYR A 33 0.55 -6.16 -12.54
C TYR A 33 -0.27 -6.09 -11.24
N ALA A 34 0.04 -5.16 -10.34
CA ALA A 34 -0.76 -4.95 -9.13
C ALA A 34 -2.21 -4.53 -9.45
N SER A 35 -2.44 -3.79 -10.54
CA SER A 35 -3.80 -3.42 -10.99
C SER A 35 -4.59 -4.57 -11.62
N GLU A 36 -3.91 -5.65 -12.00
CA GLU A 36 -4.52 -6.86 -12.56
C GLU A 36 -4.87 -7.88 -11.45
N VAL A 37 -4.33 -7.73 -10.22
CA VAL A 37 -4.62 -8.63 -9.09
C VAL A 37 -6.10 -8.59 -8.71
N ASP A 38 -6.73 -9.76 -8.71
CA ASP A 38 -8.07 -9.95 -8.16
C ASP A 38 -8.02 -10.08 -6.62
N PRO A 39 -8.54 -9.10 -5.85
CA PRO A 39 -8.51 -9.12 -4.40
C PRO A 39 -9.20 -10.35 -3.78
N ASP A 40 -10.18 -10.95 -4.45
CA ASP A 40 -10.92 -12.11 -3.94
C ASP A 40 -10.08 -13.40 -3.94
N THR A 41 -8.98 -13.40 -4.70
CA THR A 41 -8.05 -14.54 -4.79
C THR A 41 -6.88 -14.45 -3.81
N VAL A 42 -6.73 -13.31 -3.14
CA VAL A 42 -5.58 -13.03 -2.27
C VAL A 42 -5.84 -13.55 -0.86
N ALA A 43 -4.86 -14.26 -0.31
CA ALA A 43 -4.89 -14.74 1.07
C ALA A 43 -4.54 -13.61 2.06
N TRP A 44 -5.50 -12.73 2.32
CA TRP A 44 -5.34 -11.58 3.18
C TRP A 44 -5.11 -11.95 4.66
N ARG A 45 -4.11 -11.32 5.28
CA ARG A 45 -4.00 -11.23 6.73
C ARG A 45 -4.73 -9.97 7.20
N GLN A 46 -5.69 -10.15 8.11
CA GLN A 46 -6.39 -9.03 8.72
C GLN A 46 -5.44 -8.18 9.57
N GLY A 47 -5.57 -6.87 9.42
CA GLY A 47 -4.75 -5.90 10.15
C GLY A 47 -5.57 -4.94 10.99
N PRO A 48 -4.98 -3.79 11.37
CA PRO A 48 -5.62 -2.83 12.25
C PRO A 48 -6.80 -2.13 11.58
N VAL A 49 -7.65 -1.54 12.41
CA VAL A 49 -8.73 -0.64 11.98
C VAL A 49 -8.27 0.79 12.14
N VAL A 50 -8.44 1.59 11.09
CA VAL A 50 -8.16 3.02 11.06
C VAL A 50 -9.45 3.79 10.81
N LYS A 51 -9.56 4.98 11.40
CA LYS A 51 -10.62 5.93 11.08
C LYS A 51 -10.08 6.99 10.14
N SER A 52 -10.86 7.32 9.12
CA SER A 52 -10.57 8.41 8.20
C SER A 52 -11.68 9.45 8.29
N ASP A 53 -11.28 10.72 8.31
CA ASP A 53 -12.19 11.86 8.18
C ASP A 53 -12.32 12.32 6.71
N GLY A 54 -11.83 11.53 5.75
CA GLY A 54 -11.87 11.84 4.31
C GLY A 54 -10.53 11.62 3.59
N ASN A 55 -9.43 11.57 4.32
CA ASN A 55 -8.10 11.27 3.78
C ASN A 55 -7.35 10.36 4.76
N LEU A 56 -6.46 9.52 4.23
CA LEU A 56 -5.43 8.83 5.01
C LEU A 56 -4.06 9.17 4.41
N ALA A 57 -3.15 9.65 5.25
CA ALA A 57 -1.74 9.79 4.87
C ALA A 57 -1.02 8.49 5.22
N LEU A 58 -0.34 7.93 4.22
CA LEU A 58 0.58 6.81 4.38
C LEU A 58 1.98 7.39 4.42
N ILE A 59 2.70 7.12 5.52
CA ILE A 59 4.05 7.65 5.75
C ILE A 59 5.01 6.48 5.57
N ASP A 60 5.93 6.60 4.63
CA ASP A 60 6.91 5.57 4.30
C ASP A 60 8.31 5.99 4.77
N SER A 61 8.42 6.56 5.98
CA SER A 61 9.70 6.97 6.55
C SER A 61 10.16 5.97 7.61
N ALA A 62 11.34 5.38 7.38
CA ALA A 62 11.98 4.44 8.30
C ALA A 62 13.12 5.05 9.12
N THR A 63 13.42 6.34 8.98
CA THR A 63 14.60 6.94 9.63
C THR A 63 14.22 7.73 10.89
N PRO A 64 14.53 7.23 12.11
CA PRO A 64 14.26 7.98 13.32
C PRO A 64 15.18 9.22 13.38
N GLY A 65 14.59 10.41 13.51
CA GLY A 65 15.32 11.65 13.76
C GLY A 65 15.35 12.66 12.61
N ASP A 66 14.82 12.31 11.44
CA ASP A 66 14.64 13.25 10.33
C ASP A 66 13.25 13.87 10.33
N GLU A 67 13.16 15.13 9.91
CA GLU A 67 11.88 15.83 9.72
C GLU A 67 11.15 15.21 8.53
N MET A 68 9.87 14.89 8.73
CA MET A 68 9.02 14.34 7.67
C MET A 68 8.67 15.43 6.66
N THR A 69 8.94 15.17 5.39
CA THR A 69 8.58 16.06 4.28
C THR A 69 7.29 15.60 3.60
N GLU A 70 6.69 16.46 2.77
CA GLU A 70 5.51 16.07 1.97
C GLU A 70 5.84 14.96 0.95
N GLU A 71 7.10 14.82 0.55
CA GLU A 71 7.55 13.78 -0.38
C GLU A 71 7.57 12.38 0.27
N ASP A 72 7.61 12.32 1.62
CA ASP A 72 7.55 11.08 2.40
C ASP A 72 6.11 10.59 2.66
N MET A 73 5.12 11.35 2.19
CA MET A 73 3.71 11.12 2.43
C MET A 73 2.94 10.81 1.15
N LEU A 74 2.24 9.68 1.15
CA LEU A 74 1.27 9.35 0.13
C LEU A 74 -0.15 9.52 0.69
N VAL A 75 -0.87 10.53 0.19
CA VAL A 75 -2.25 10.79 0.63
C VAL A 75 -3.23 10.01 -0.23
N VAL A 76 -4.05 9.18 0.42
CA VAL A 76 -5.14 8.43 -0.20
C VAL A 76 -6.46 9.08 0.19
N SER A 77 -7.22 9.52 -0.82
CA SER A 77 -8.59 10.02 -0.60
C SER A 77 -9.52 8.85 -0.33
N LEU A 78 -10.17 8.85 0.84
CA LEU A 78 -11.12 7.81 1.23
C LEU A 78 -12.42 8.47 1.71
N GLY A 79 -13.52 7.73 1.68
CA GLY A 79 -14.71 8.20 2.38
C GLY A 79 -14.42 8.40 3.88
N ALA A 80 -15.15 9.31 4.52
CA ALA A 80 -15.14 9.35 5.98
C ALA A 80 -15.72 8.03 6.51
N GLY A 81 -15.04 7.39 7.48
CA GLY A 81 -15.45 6.08 7.98
C GLY A 81 -14.35 5.28 8.65
N ALA A 82 -14.65 4.02 8.97
CA ALA A 82 -13.68 3.07 9.51
C ALA A 82 -13.27 2.07 8.42
N TYR A 83 -11.97 1.79 8.33
CA TYR A 83 -11.39 0.87 7.37
C TYR A 83 -10.51 -0.14 8.09
N ARG A 84 -10.61 -1.42 7.74
CA ARG A 84 -9.63 -2.44 8.13
C ARG A 84 -8.55 -2.49 7.06
N ILE A 85 -7.29 -2.47 7.48
CA ILE A 85 -6.15 -2.59 6.57
C ILE A 85 -5.75 -4.05 6.53
N ASP A 86 -6.18 -4.77 5.49
CA ASP A 86 -5.79 -6.14 5.25
C ASP A 86 -4.51 -6.16 4.43
N SER A 87 -3.59 -7.10 4.68
CA SER A 87 -2.28 -7.12 4.01
C SER A 87 -1.89 -8.51 3.53
N ALA A 88 -1.21 -8.59 2.39
CA ALA A 88 -0.67 -9.82 1.85
C ALA A 88 0.58 -9.56 1.03
N GLU A 89 1.54 -10.48 1.06
CA GLU A 89 2.63 -10.49 0.08
C GLU A 89 2.18 -11.33 -1.12
N VAL A 90 2.27 -10.75 -2.32
CA VAL A 90 1.71 -11.33 -3.54
C VAL A 90 2.80 -11.39 -4.61
N PRO A 91 3.09 -12.58 -5.19
CA PRO A 91 3.84 -12.66 -6.42
C PRO A 91 2.96 -12.14 -7.56
N LEU A 92 3.38 -11.05 -8.19
CA LEU A 92 2.60 -10.38 -9.23
C LEU A 92 2.90 -10.93 -10.62
N ALA A 93 4.19 -11.18 -10.90
CA ALA A 93 4.69 -11.74 -12.16
C ALA A 93 6.10 -12.35 -11.91
N PRO A 94 6.72 -13.07 -12.87
CA PRO A 94 8.11 -13.45 -12.75
C PRO A 94 8.97 -12.22 -12.47
N HIS A 95 9.77 -12.25 -11.41
CA HIS A 95 10.60 -11.12 -10.94
C HIS A 95 9.84 -9.89 -10.43
N TYR A 96 8.52 -10.00 -10.18
CA TYR A 96 7.74 -8.95 -9.52
C TYR A 96 7.00 -9.48 -8.29
N ALA A 97 7.27 -8.87 -7.14
CA ALA A 97 6.52 -9.11 -5.92
C ALA A 97 6.28 -7.80 -5.17
N ALA A 98 5.12 -7.74 -4.52
CA ALA A 98 4.75 -6.61 -3.68
C ALA A 98 4.00 -7.09 -2.45
N LYS A 99 4.08 -6.27 -1.40
CA LYS A 99 3.12 -6.32 -0.32
C LYS A 99 1.95 -5.41 -0.68
N LEU A 100 0.77 -5.99 -0.76
CA LEU A 100 -0.47 -5.27 -0.97
C LEU A 100 -1.11 -4.96 0.37
N HIS A 101 -1.66 -3.76 0.49
CA HIS A 101 -2.56 -3.38 1.58
C HIS A 101 -3.92 -3.00 0.98
N HIS A 102 -4.96 -3.71 1.41
CA HIS A 102 -6.33 -3.47 0.99
C HIS A 102 -7.09 -2.73 2.09
N LEU A 103 -7.63 -1.57 1.73
CA LEU A 103 -8.41 -0.74 2.63
C LEU A 103 -9.88 -1.17 2.55
N VAL A 104 -10.27 -2.10 3.42
CA VAL A 104 -11.61 -2.67 3.44
C VAL A 104 -12.55 -1.78 4.27
N PRO A 105 -13.59 -1.16 3.66
CA PRO A 105 -14.55 -0.38 4.42
C PRO A 105 -15.26 -1.27 5.44
N LEU A 106 -15.29 -0.83 6.70
CA LEU A 106 -16.15 -1.42 7.71
C LEU A 106 -17.46 -0.65 7.68
N THR A 107 -18.49 -1.24 7.09
CA THR A 107 -19.86 -0.73 7.28
C THR A 107 -20.18 -0.78 8.76
N GLY A 108 -20.39 0.40 9.36
CA GLY A 108 -21.01 0.52 10.68
C GLY A 108 -22.47 0.12 10.66
#